data_AF-A0A5D4I3Z1-F1
#
_entry.id   AF-A0A5D4I3Z1-F1
#
_cell.length_a   1.000
_cell.length_b   1.000
_cell.length_c   1.000
_cell.angle_alpha   90.00
_cell.angle_beta   90.00
_cell.angle_gamma   90.00
#
_symmetry.space_group_name_H-M   'P 1'
#
loop_
_entity.id
_entity.type
_entity.pdbx_description
1 polymer ?
#
loop_
_entity_poly.entity_id
_entity_poly.type
_entity_poly.pdbx_seq_one_letter_code
_entity_poly.pdbx_strand_id
1 'polypeptide(L)'
;LAPCAVRPSAQRTGAGSAAIRAALDAARSLGENLVLVLGHPEYYPRFGFTPASRFGIRAPFDVPDEAMMAMTLDDTRPVPAGTVQYPAAFGV
;
A
#
# COMPACT_ATOMS: atom_id res chain seq x y z
N LEU A 1 4.39 1.09 0.49
CA LEU A 1 4.04 2.14 1.49
C LEU A 1 4.19 1.55 2.89
N ALA A 2 5.25 1.89 3.64
CA ALA A 2 5.39 1.55 5.06
C ALA A 2 6.67 2.19 5.65
N PRO A 3 6.71 2.46 6.97
CA PRO A 3 5.56 2.57 7.86
C PRO A 3 4.81 3.91 7.64
N CYS A 4 3.57 4.00 8.10
CA CYS A 4 2.85 5.27 8.25
C CYS A 4 2.41 5.41 9.71
N ALA A 5 2.90 6.45 10.39
CA ALA A 5 2.65 6.65 11.81
C ALA A 5 2.21 8.09 12.11
N VAL A 6 1.35 8.22 13.12
CA VAL A 6 0.92 9.51 13.66
C VAL A 6 1.10 9.44 15.17
N ARG A 7 1.72 10.48 15.75
CA ARG A 7 1.82 10.65 17.20
C ARG A 7 0.46 10.40 17.86
N PRO A 8 0.36 9.63 18.97
CA PRO A 8 -0.91 9.29 19.60
C PRO A 8 -1.82 10.51 19.84
N SER A 9 -1.26 11.61 20.36
CA SER A 9 -1.98 12.86 20.63
C SER A 9 -2.56 13.55 19.39
N ALA A 10 -2.18 13.14 18.19
CA ALA A 10 -2.61 13.72 16.91
C ALA A 10 -3.35 12.68 16.04
N GLN A 11 -3.64 11.49 16.54
CA GLN A 11 -4.43 10.50 15.81
C GLN A 11 -5.89 10.97 15.63
N ARG A 12 -6.59 10.40 14.64
CA ARG A 12 -7.97 10.74 14.28
C ARG A 12 -8.21 12.21 13.86
N THR A 13 -7.16 13.00 13.68
CA THR A 13 -7.22 14.40 13.17
C THR A 13 -7.20 14.49 11.65
N GLY A 14 -6.97 13.36 10.94
CA GLY A 14 -6.76 13.33 9.50
C GLY A 14 -5.29 13.40 9.07
N ALA A 15 -4.34 13.66 9.99
CA ALA A 15 -2.91 13.74 9.68
C ALA A 15 -2.36 12.53 8.91
N GLY A 16 -2.68 11.30 9.35
CA GLY A 16 -2.26 10.09 8.65
C GLY A 16 -2.88 9.95 7.26
N SER A 17 -4.14 10.38 7.09
CA SER A 17 -4.77 10.41 5.77
C SER A 17 -4.12 11.42 4.84
N ALA A 18 -3.72 12.59 5.36
CA ALA A 18 -3.00 13.59 4.59
C ALA A 18 -1.63 13.09 4.14
N ALA A 19 -0.87 12.44 5.05
CA ALA A 19 0.42 11.85 4.73
C ALA A 19 0.32 10.76 3.65
N ILE A 20 -0.67 9.87 3.75
CA ILE A 20 -0.89 8.81 2.74
C ILE A 20 -1.23 9.40 1.38
N ARG A 21 -2.14 10.37 1.31
CA ARG A 21 -2.51 11.01 0.04
C ARG A 21 -1.30 11.71 -0.60
N ALA A 22 -0.54 12.48 0.19
CA ALA A 22 0.66 13.15 -0.29
C ALA A 22 1.70 12.16 -0.84
N ALA A 23 1.90 11.02 -0.18
CA ALA A 23 2.80 9.97 -0.65
C ALA A 23 2.30 9.32 -1.96
N LEU A 24 1.00 9.07 -2.09
CA LEU A 24 0.41 8.52 -3.32
C LEU A 24 0.53 9.51 -4.49
N ASP A 25 0.29 10.80 -4.24
CA ASP A 25 0.44 11.84 -5.26
C ASP A 25 1.90 11.99 -5.70
N ALA A 26 2.84 11.97 -4.76
CA ALA A 26 4.26 11.95 -5.08
C ALA A 26 4.67 10.73 -5.92
N ALA A 27 4.18 9.53 -5.58
CA ALA A 27 4.43 8.32 -6.36
C ALA A 27 3.89 8.44 -7.80
N ARG A 28 2.67 8.98 -7.97
CA ARG A 28 2.12 9.29 -9.30
C ARG A 28 3.01 10.24 -10.09
N SER A 29 3.47 11.33 -9.46
CA SER A 29 4.36 12.30 -10.11
C SER A 29 5.72 11.71 -10.50
N LEU A 30 6.20 10.69 -9.79
CA LEU A 30 7.42 9.96 -10.14
C LEU A 30 7.21 8.90 -11.24
N GLY A 31 5.98 8.72 -11.73
CA GLY A 31 5.66 7.73 -12.75
C GLY A 31 5.58 6.29 -12.21
N GLU A 32 5.39 6.13 -10.90
CA GLU A 32 5.15 4.82 -10.31
C GLU A 32 3.81 4.25 -10.78
N ASN A 33 3.77 2.92 -10.97
CA ASN A 33 2.59 2.22 -11.47
C ASN A 33 1.73 1.61 -10.35
N LEU A 34 2.38 1.17 -9.28
CA LEU A 34 1.76 0.29 -8.29
C LEU A 34 2.25 0.64 -6.90
N VAL A 35 1.33 0.74 -5.95
CA VAL A 35 1.66 0.84 -4.53
C VAL A 35 1.11 -0.36 -3.79
N LEU A 36 1.98 -1.00 -3.01
CA LEU A 36 1.64 -2.11 -2.14
C LEU A 36 1.69 -1.69 -0.67
N VAL A 37 0.82 -2.27 0.15
CA VAL A 37 0.82 -2.12 1.60
C VAL A 37 0.35 -3.40 2.27
N LEU A 38 1.07 -3.82 3.32
CA LEU A 38 0.56 -4.77 4.28
C LEU A 38 -0.09 -3.98 5.43
N GLY A 39 -1.40 -4.07 5.59
CA GLY A 39 -2.14 -3.13 6.42
C GLY A 39 -3.53 -3.58 6.83
N HIS A 40 -4.21 -2.74 7.62
CA HIS A 40 -5.52 -3.08 8.18
C HIS A 40 -6.61 -3.11 7.10
N PRO A 41 -7.44 -4.17 7.03
CA PRO A 41 -8.46 -4.40 5.99
C PRO A 41 -9.43 -3.24 5.84
N GLU A 42 -9.73 -2.52 6.92
CA GLU A 42 -10.72 -1.42 6.91
C GLU A 42 -10.09 -0.03 6.72
N TYR A 43 -8.77 0.11 6.88
CA TYR A 43 -8.13 1.44 6.90
C TYR A 43 -7.67 1.89 5.53
N TYR A 44 -7.10 0.99 4.73
CA TYR A 44 -6.52 1.34 3.43
C TYR A 44 -7.54 1.41 2.27
N PRO A 45 -8.67 0.68 2.26
CA PRO A 45 -9.65 0.81 1.18
C PRO A 45 -10.23 2.21 1.00
N ARG A 46 -10.27 3.03 2.06
CA ARG A 46 -10.72 4.43 1.97
C ARG A 46 -9.84 5.33 1.08
N PHE A 47 -8.66 4.86 0.69
CA PHE A 47 -7.78 5.54 -0.27
C PHE A 47 -7.89 4.96 -1.69
N GLY A 48 -8.58 3.83 -1.88
CA GLY A 48 -8.66 3.09 -3.15
C GLY A 48 -7.82 1.82 -3.22
N PHE A 49 -7.23 1.37 -2.10
CA PHE A 49 -6.55 0.08 -2.05
C PHE A 49 -7.56 -1.08 -2.13
N THR A 50 -7.15 -2.18 -2.76
CA THR A 50 -7.91 -3.43 -2.83
C THR A 50 -6.99 -4.63 -2.53
N PRO A 51 -7.52 -5.82 -2.20
CA PRO A 51 -6.68 -7.00 -1.97
C PRO A 51 -5.74 -7.26 -3.16
N ALA A 52 -4.45 -7.44 -2.88
CA ALA A 52 -3.40 -7.57 -3.89
C ALA A 52 -3.53 -8.87 -4.70
N SER A 53 -4.18 -9.88 -4.13
CA SER A 53 -4.55 -11.13 -4.79
C SER A 53 -5.40 -10.95 -6.04
N ARG A 54 -6.17 -9.85 -6.14
CA ARG A 54 -6.92 -9.47 -7.35
C ARG A 54 -6.01 -9.23 -8.56
N PHE A 55 -4.74 -8.90 -8.31
CA PHE A 55 -3.71 -8.70 -9.33
C PHE A 55 -2.73 -9.89 -9.41
N GLY A 56 -3.00 -10.99 -8.71
CA GLY A 56 -2.10 -12.14 -8.63
C GLY A 56 -0.83 -11.90 -7.80
N ILE A 57 -0.83 -10.87 -6.94
CA ILE A 57 0.29 -10.52 -6.07
C ILE A 57 0.14 -11.21 -4.71
N ARG A 58 1.24 -11.75 -4.16
CA ARG A 58 1.28 -12.45 -2.88
C ARG A 58 2.36 -11.88 -1.96
N ALA A 59 2.13 -11.91 -0.66
CA ALA A 59 3.17 -11.65 0.33
C ALA A 59 4.18 -12.83 0.36
N PRO A 60 5.44 -12.60 0.74
CA PRO A 60 6.45 -13.66 0.86
C PRO A 60 6.31 -14.51 2.15
N PHE A 61 5.32 -14.22 2.98
CA PHE A 61 5.03 -14.88 4.25
C PHE A 61 3.52 -14.99 4.44
N ASP A 62 3.10 -15.84 5.39
CA ASP A 62 1.69 -16.16 5.61
C ASP A 62 0.95 -14.99 6.27
N VAL A 63 -0.07 -14.47 5.59
CA VAL A 63 -0.93 -13.37 6.03
C VAL A 63 -2.35 -13.55 5.51
N PRO A 64 -3.37 -13.00 6.18
CA PRO A 64 -4.70 -12.91 5.61
C PRO A 64 -4.69 -12.19 4.25
N ASP A 65 -5.48 -12.66 3.29
CA ASP A 65 -5.52 -12.12 1.93
C ASP A 65 -5.88 -10.62 1.92
N GLU A 66 -6.80 -10.24 2.81
CA GLU A 66 -7.28 -8.88 2.99
C GLU A 66 -6.23 -7.92 3.60
N ALA A 67 -5.14 -8.45 4.15
CA ALA A 67 -4.08 -7.63 4.75
C ALA A 67 -3.07 -7.12 3.70
N MET A 68 -2.81 -7.91 2.66
CA MET A 68 -1.91 -7.51 1.57
C MET A 68 -2.72 -6.78 0.49
N MET A 69 -2.50 -5.48 0.33
CA MET A 69 -3.28 -4.65 -0.58
C MET A 69 -2.44 -3.97 -1.65
N ALA A 70 -3.08 -3.66 -2.77
CA ALA A 70 -2.54 -2.99 -3.92
C ALA A 70 -3.42 -1.82 -4.38
N MET A 71 -2.77 -0.81 -4.95
CA MET A 71 -3.40 0.29 -5.68
C MET A 71 -2.64 0.53 -6.97
N THR A 72 -3.35 0.50 -8.10
CA THR A 72 -2.84 0.97 -9.38
C THR A 72 -2.82 2.50 -9.39
N LEU A 73 -1.74 3.07 -9.88
CA LEU A 73 -1.58 4.51 -10.07
C LEU A 73 -1.76 4.91 -11.55
N ASP A 74 -1.62 3.95 -12.45
CA ASP A 74 -1.80 4.09 -13.89
C ASP A 74 -2.49 2.84 -14.46
N ASP A 75 -3.78 2.95 -14.76
CA ASP A 75 -4.58 1.82 -15.26
C ASP A 75 -4.25 1.41 -16.71
N THR A 76 -3.39 2.18 -17.39
CA THR A 76 -2.93 1.85 -18.75
C THR A 76 -1.72 0.92 -18.75
N ARG A 77 -1.06 0.74 -17.59
CA ARG A 77 0.13 -0.09 -17.46
C ARG A 77 -0.21 -1.44 -16.85
N PRO A 78 0.44 -2.53 -17.30
CA PRO A 78 0.22 -3.85 -16.72
C PRO A 78 0.67 -3.88 -15.26
N VAL A 79 -0.10 -4.55 -14.41
CA VAL A 79 0.28 -4.80 -13.01
C VAL A 79 1.13 -6.08 -12.94
N PRO A 80 2.36 -6.02 -12.40
CA PRO A 80 3.16 -7.22 -12.18
C PRO A 80 2.48 -8.18 -11.20
N ALA A 81 2.51 -9.47 -11.51
CA ALA A 81 2.02 -10.54 -10.63
C ALA A 81 3.18 -11.36 -10.05
N GLY A 82 2.94 -12.04 -8.93
CA GLY A 82 3.94 -12.89 -8.27
C GLY A 82 4.10 -12.59 -6.78
N THR A 83 5.19 -13.08 -6.20
CA THR A 83 5.49 -12.87 -4.78
C THR A 83 6.34 -11.61 -4.60
N VAL A 84 5.94 -10.72 -3.69
CA VAL A 84 6.66 -9.50 -3.38
C VAL A 84 8.01 -9.83 -2.74
N GLN A 85 9.07 -9.21 -3.24
CA GLN A 85 10.36 -9.15 -2.55
C GLN A 85 10.50 -7.77 -1.89
N TYR A 86 10.62 -7.75 -0.57
CA TYR A 86 10.85 -6.50 0.15
C TYR A 86 12.34 -6.13 0.11
N PRO A 87 12.67 -4.82 0.17
CA PRO A 87 14.04 -4.41 0.39
C PRO A 87 14.60 -4.98 1.71
N ALA A 88 15.91 -5.25 1.77
CA ALA A 88 16.57 -5.86 2.92
C ALA A 88 16.28 -5.16 4.27
N ALA A 89 15.99 -3.85 4.25
CA ALA A 89 15.61 -3.08 5.43
C ALA A 89 14.33 -3.57 6.14
N PHE A 90 13.48 -4.34 5.45
CA PHE A 90 12.30 -4.96 6.05
C PHE A 90 12.59 -6.31 6.74
N GLY A 91 13.74 -6.93 6.48
CA GLY A 91 14.18 -8.16 7.15
C GLY A 91 13.29 -9.39 6.90
N VAL A 92 12.55 -9.41 5.79
CA VAL A 92 11.61 -10.47 5.37
C VAL A 92 11.92 -10.97 3.96
#